data_AF-A0A317WKE2-F1
#
_entry.id   AF-A0A317WKE2-F1
#
_cell.length_a   1.000
_cell.length_b   1.000
_cell.length_c   1.000
_cell.angle_alpha   90.00
_cell.angle_beta   90.00
_cell.angle_gamma   90.00
#
_symmetry.space_group_name_H-M   'P 1'
#
loop_
_entity.id
_entity.type
_entity.pdbx_description
1 polymer ?
#
loop_
_entity_poly.entity_id
_entity_poly.type
_entity_poly.pdbx_seq_one_letter_code
_entity_poly.pdbx_strand_id
1 'polypeptide(L)'
;MPRYAEDHERYDDSNRAFLQAFMARSTMTFSEAKPVLAAIFSVRDEEQVSPEDITEDDLQTYIAAANSAISPFDLEIRSILPQIEINNNDPNAPPPPAPERVYALVNTTSDALTQLATTYSADEIAFVKRILDAMFDTYNTRRQEAMVISSMQALQLAKAGAGDANRRESGTQQQQATQGGAAQSLTMTQAETMLKQLLEQGWFEKSRKGYYRLSPRGLMELRGWLVAAYNDEGIRKIKFCAACRDIITAGQRCGDRDCTGRLHDHCMRNFFRMQKSESCPVCKSAWPGDRFVGERAITMSDPAAQRARRSAANAQQAEAGPSTQFTLPEMDVEDEVDGGEEEAGSD
;
A
#
# COMPACT_ATOMS: atom_id res chain seq x y z
N MET A 1 -49.37 -15.10 -0.33
CA MET A 1 -48.45 -15.57 -1.38
C MET A 1 -47.54 -14.40 -1.69
N PRO A 2 -46.27 -14.37 -1.25
CA PRO A 2 -45.43 -13.21 -1.49
C PRO A 2 -45.06 -13.16 -2.98
N ARG A 3 -45.34 -12.01 -3.59
CA ARG A 3 -45.20 -11.71 -5.03
C ARG A 3 -43.77 -11.26 -5.39
N TYR A 4 -42.76 -11.84 -4.73
CA TYR A 4 -41.40 -11.28 -4.68
C TYR A 4 -40.30 -12.32 -4.99
N ALA A 5 -40.64 -13.48 -5.55
CA ALA A 5 -39.68 -14.58 -5.72
C ALA A 5 -39.13 -14.76 -7.15
N GLU A 6 -39.54 -13.97 -8.15
CA GLU A 6 -39.32 -14.35 -9.56
C GLU A 6 -38.44 -13.40 -10.42
N ASP A 7 -37.98 -12.23 -9.95
CA ASP A 7 -37.22 -11.29 -10.83
C ASP A 7 -35.83 -10.84 -10.33
N HIS A 8 -35.33 -11.35 -9.20
CA HIS A 8 -33.98 -11.01 -8.71
C HIS A 8 -32.82 -11.64 -9.52
N GLU A 9 -33.10 -12.49 -10.51
CA GLU A 9 -32.06 -13.19 -11.29
C GLU A 9 -31.69 -12.49 -12.61
N ARG A 10 -32.42 -11.45 -13.03
CA ARG A 10 -32.16 -10.80 -14.32
C ARG A 10 -31.36 -9.52 -14.14
N TYR A 11 -30.16 -9.52 -14.72
CA TYR A 11 -29.35 -8.31 -14.85
C TYR A 11 -30.09 -7.23 -15.67
N ASP A 12 -30.44 -6.12 -15.01
CA ASP A 12 -31.32 -5.06 -15.51
C ASP A 12 -30.62 -3.68 -15.54
N ASP A 13 -31.38 -2.62 -15.82
CA ASP A 13 -30.85 -1.26 -15.86
C ASP A 13 -30.43 -0.74 -14.47
N SER A 14 -31.03 -1.25 -13.40
CA SER A 14 -30.60 -0.97 -12.02
C SER A 14 -29.18 -1.47 -11.79
N ASN A 15 -28.88 -2.70 -12.22
CA ASN A 15 -27.54 -3.27 -12.14
C ASN A 15 -26.54 -2.52 -13.04
N ARG A 16 -26.96 -2.09 -14.23
CA ARG A 16 -26.13 -1.25 -15.11
C ARG A 16 -25.78 0.09 -14.46
N ALA A 17 -26.74 0.76 -13.83
CA ALA A 17 -26.50 2.01 -13.11
C ALA A 17 -25.51 1.81 -11.94
N PHE A 18 -25.65 0.71 -11.20
CA PHE A 18 -24.70 0.35 -10.15
C PHE A 18 -23.28 0.12 -10.69
N LEU A 19 -23.14 -0.64 -11.78
CA LEU A 19 -21.84 -0.86 -12.42
C LEU A 19 -21.24 0.44 -12.96
N GLN A 20 -22.05 1.33 -13.55
CA GLN A 20 -21.60 2.65 -14.00
C GLN A 20 -21.05 3.50 -12.84
N ALA A 21 -21.69 3.45 -11.67
CA ALA A 21 -21.17 4.11 -10.48
C ALA A 21 -19.82 3.53 -10.04
N PHE A 22 -19.64 2.21 -10.15
CA PHE A 22 -18.36 1.53 -9.91
C PHE A 22 -17.28 1.85 -10.95
N MET A 23 -17.63 2.14 -12.20
CA MET A 23 -16.65 2.56 -13.21
C MET A 23 -16.25 4.02 -13.04
N ALA A 24 -17.18 4.86 -12.58
CA ALA A 24 -16.92 6.27 -12.31
C ALA A 24 -16.05 6.48 -11.06
N ARG A 25 -16.08 5.54 -10.10
CA ARG A 25 -15.28 5.58 -8.87
C ARG A 25 -14.20 4.52 -8.91
N SER A 26 -12.98 4.88 -8.53
CA SER A 26 -11.87 3.91 -8.53
C SER A 26 -12.03 2.81 -7.48
N THR A 27 -12.69 3.12 -6.37
CA THR A 27 -13.05 2.18 -5.30
C THR A 27 -14.36 2.62 -4.67
N MET A 28 -15.01 1.73 -3.94
CA MET A 28 -16.19 2.06 -3.15
C MET A 28 -16.21 1.26 -1.85
N THR A 29 -16.60 1.87 -0.73
CA THR A 29 -16.94 1.16 0.51
C THR A 29 -18.43 0.92 0.64
N PHE A 30 -18.88 0.16 1.64
CA PHE A 30 -20.32 -0.04 1.87
C PHE A 30 -21.03 1.28 2.18
N SER A 31 -20.44 2.11 3.04
CA SER A 31 -20.96 3.44 3.38
C SER A 31 -21.09 4.36 2.15
N GLU A 32 -20.17 4.25 1.19
CA GLU A 32 -20.21 5.00 -0.08
C GLU A 32 -21.18 4.40 -1.10
N ALA A 33 -21.47 3.11 -1.00
CA ALA A 33 -22.42 2.39 -1.84
C ALA A 33 -23.87 2.62 -1.41
N LYS A 34 -24.14 2.78 -0.11
CA LYS A 34 -25.46 3.07 0.45
C LYS A 34 -26.25 4.16 -0.30
N PRO A 35 -25.74 5.39 -0.47
CA PRO A 35 -26.49 6.43 -1.19
C PRO A 35 -26.68 6.12 -2.68
N VAL A 36 -25.79 5.34 -3.29
CA VAL A 36 -25.94 4.93 -4.70
C VAL A 36 -27.06 3.92 -4.84
N LEU A 37 -27.06 2.87 -4.01
CA LEU A 37 -28.09 1.84 -4.02
C LEU A 37 -29.45 2.42 -3.62
N ALA A 38 -29.51 3.29 -2.62
CA ALA A 38 -30.74 3.98 -2.24
C ALA A 38 -31.33 4.80 -3.40
N ALA A 39 -30.50 5.54 -4.14
CA ALA A 39 -30.95 6.27 -5.31
C ALA A 39 -31.46 5.35 -6.42
N ILE A 40 -30.78 4.22 -6.67
CA ILE A 40 -31.19 3.23 -7.66
C ILE A 40 -32.52 2.59 -7.26
N PHE A 41 -32.64 2.14 -6.01
CA PHE A 41 -33.86 1.49 -5.51
C PHE A 41 -35.02 2.47 -5.52
N SER A 42 -34.77 3.74 -5.20
CA SER A 42 -35.83 4.73 -5.22
C SER A 42 -36.43 4.97 -6.59
N VAL A 43 -35.60 4.87 -7.63
CA VAL A 43 -36.07 5.00 -9.03
C VAL A 43 -36.73 3.71 -9.50
N ARG A 44 -36.17 2.54 -9.14
CA ARG A 44 -36.69 1.23 -9.55
C ARG A 44 -38.06 0.93 -8.94
N ASP A 45 -38.20 1.23 -7.65
CA ASP A 45 -39.37 0.85 -6.85
C ASP A 45 -40.41 1.99 -6.77
N GLU A 46 -40.11 3.14 -7.39
CA GLU A 46 -40.94 4.37 -7.39
C GLU A 46 -41.28 4.89 -5.97
N GLU A 47 -40.45 4.56 -4.98
CA GLU A 47 -40.61 4.90 -3.56
C GLU A 47 -39.31 5.50 -3.00
N GLN A 48 -39.38 6.44 -2.05
CA GLN A 48 -38.16 7.00 -1.44
C GLN A 48 -37.52 5.99 -0.48
N VAL A 49 -36.34 5.48 -0.84
CA VAL A 49 -35.53 4.58 -0.02
C VAL A 49 -34.42 5.38 0.67
N SER A 50 -34.28 5.24 2.00
CA SER A 50 -33.20 5.89 2.74
C SER A 50 -31.88 5.12 2.59
N PRO A 51 -30.71 5.79 2.54
CA PRO A 51 -29.41 5.12 2.62
C PRO A 51 -29.22 4.22 3.86
N GLU A 52 -29.97 4.46 4.93
CA GLU A 52 -29.92 3.63 6.15
C GLU A 52 -30.70 2.32 6.02
N ASP A 53 -31.64 2.24 5.09
CA ASP A 53 -32.41 1.01 4.83
C ASP A 53 -31.61 0.03 3.96
N ILE A 54 -30.52 0.48 3.34
CA ILE A 54 -29.64 -0.35 2.51
C ILE A 54 -28.78 -1.26 3.40
N THR A 55 -28.87 -2.57 3.13
CA THR A 55 -28.16 -3.62 3.84
C THR A 55 -26.93 -4.10 3.08
N GLU A 56 -26.04 -4.83 3.78
CA GLU A 56 -24.86 -5.41 3.13
C GLU A 56 -25.24 -6.53 2.14
N ASP A 57 -26.35 -7.25 2.38
CA ASP A 57 -26.90 -8.25 1.47
C ASP A 57 -27.36 -7.64 0.14
N ASP A 58 -27.94 -6.44 0.16
CA ASP A 58 -28.31 -5.70 -1.05
C ASP A 58 -27.09 -5.43 -1.92
N LEU A 59 -26.00 -4.96 -1.29
CA LEU A 59 -24.73 -4.73 -1.97
C LEU A 59 -24.17 -6.03 -2.55
N GLN A 60 -24.14 -7.13 -1.77
CA GLN A 60 -23.62 -8.41 -2.26
C GLN A 60 -24.43 -8.96 -3.45
N THR A 61 -25.76 -8.79 -3.42
CA THR A 61 -26.64 -9.20 -4.51
C THR A 61 -26.29 -8.48 -5.80
N TYR A 62 -26.13 -7.15 -5.74
CA TYR A 62 -25.74 -6.34 -6.91
C TYR A 62 -24.32 -6.65 -7.39
N ILE A 63 -23.37 -6.89 -6.48
CA ILE A 63 -22.01 -7.30 -6.84
C ILE A 63 -22.02 -8.65 -7.55
N ALA A 64 -22.79 -9.63 -7.06
CA ALA A 64 -22.88 -10.96 -7.67
C ALA A 64 -23.49 -10.90 -9.08
N ALA A 65 -24.56 -10.12 -9.25
CA ALA A 65 -25.17 -9.87 -10.54
C ALA A 65 -24.20 -9.17 -11.51
N ALA A 66 -23.50 -8.12 -11.05
CA ALA A 66 -22.48 -7.43 -11.82
C ALA A 66 -21.36 -8.37 -12.26
N ASN A 67 -20.76 -9.13 -11.33
CA ASN A 67 -19.70 -10.09 -11.63
C ASN A 67 -20.10 -11.13 -12.67
N SER A 68 -21.34 -11.64 -12.58
CA SER A 68 -21.86 -12.59 -13.56
C SER A 68 -21.97 -11.98 -14.96
N ALA A 69 -22.36 -10.70 -15.06
CA ALA A 69 -22.49 -10.00 -16.33
C ALA A 69 -21.15 -9.53 -16.94
N ILE A 70 -20.18 -9.16 -16.11
CA ILE A 70 -18.89 -8.61 -16.58
C ILE A 70 -17.78 -9.66 -16.74
N SER A 71 -17.96 -10.87 -16.20
CA SER A 71 -16.98 -11.96 -16.31
C SER A 71 -16.52 -12.27 -17.74
N PRO A 72 -17.36 -12.21 -18.80
CA PRO A 72 -16.91 -12.41 -20.19
C PRO A 72 -15.91 -11.37 -20.71
N PHE A 73 -15.76 -10.24 -20.00
CA PHE A 73 -14.79 -9.19 -20.33
C PHE A 73 -13.54 -9.27 -19.46
N ASP A 74 -13.34 -10.40 -18.76
CA ASP A 74 -12.26 -10.61 -17.80
C ASP A 74 -12.24 -9.56 -16.67
N LEU A 75 -13.39 -8.97 -16.35
CA LEU A 75 -13.55 -8.03 -15.24
C LEU A 75 -14.19 -8.73 -14.04
N GLU A 76 -13.86 -8.26 -12.84
CA GLU A 76 -14.44 -8.75 -11.59
C GLU A 76 -14.43 -7.62 -10.55
N ILE A 77 -15.53 -7.41 -9.84
CA ILE A 77 -15.56 -6.61 -8.63
C ILE A 77 -15.02 -7.47 -7.49
N ARG A 78 -13.84 -7.11 -6.99
CA ARG A 78 -13.19 -7.73 -5.83
C ARG A 78 -13.27 -6.84 -4.61
N SER A 79 -12.97 -7.43 -3.45
CA SER A 79 -12.89 -6.70 -2.21
C SER A 79 -11.68 -7.10 -1.37
N ILE A 80 -11.18 -6.17 -0.58
CA ILE A 80 -10.13 -6.41 0.42
C ILE A 80 -10.40 -5.54 1.65
N LEU A 81 -9.97 -6.02 2.82
CA LEU A 81 -9.90 -5.18 4.02
C LEU A 81 -8.58 -4.39 4.03
N PRO A 82 -8.62 -3.07 4.23
CA PRO A 82 -7.42 -2.26 4.40
C PRO A 82 -6.45 -2.84 5.44
N GLN A 83 -5.16 -2.87 5.08
CA GLN A 83 -4.10 -3.42 5.92
C GLN A 83 -3.59 -2.35 6.89
N ILE A 84 -4.45 -1.99 7.85
CA ILE A 84 -4.16 -1.02 8.89
C ILE A 84 -3.28 -1.69 9.95
N GLU A 85 -2.21 -1.00 10.36
CA GLU A 85 -1.38 -1.46 11.46
C GLU A 85 -2.13 -1.29 12.78
N ILE A 86 -2.41 -2.39 13.46
CA ILE A 86 -3.05 -2.38 14.77
C ILE A 86 -2.00 -2.76 15.80
N ASN A 87 -1.83 -1.91 16.81
CA ASN A 87 -1.02 -2.25 17.97
C ASN A 87 -1.85 -3.18 18.89
N ASN A 88 -1.74 -4.49 18.67
CA ASN A 88 -2.41 -5.48 19.50
C ASN A 88 -1.79 -5.62 20.90
N ASN A 89 -0.66 -4.96 21.18
CA ASN A 89 0.12 -5.16 22.41
C ASN A 89 -0.25 -4.18 23.53
N ASP A 90 -1.10 -3.17 23.26
CA ASP A 90 -1.64 -2.30 24.30
C ASP A 90 -3.07 -2.74 24.67
N PRO A 91 -3.27 -3.45 25.78
CA PRO A 91 -4.59 -3.92 26.20
C PRO A 91 -5.53 -2.77 26.63
N ASN A 92 -5.00 -1.56 26.85
CA ASN A 92 -5.79 -0.39 27.26
C ASN A 92 -6.10 0.57 26.10
N ALA A 93 -5.53 0.34 24.91
CA ALA A 93 -5.86 1.14 23.74
C ALA A 93 -7.31 0.86 23.30
N PRO A 94 -8.10 1.90 22.95
CA PRO A 94 -9.40 1.69 22.33
C PRO A 94 -9.25 0.77 21.12
N PRO A 95 -10.10 -0.26 20.96
CA PRO A 95 -10.03 -1.09 19.78
C PRO A 95 -10.17 -0.18 18.55
N PRO A 96 -9.27 -0.26 17.56
CA PRO A 96 -9.42 0.54 16.37
C PRO A 96 -10.77 0.20 15.72
N PRO A 97 -11.43 1.19 15.06
CA PRO A 97 -12.62 0.91 14.29
C PRO A 97 -12.31 -0.22 13.31
N ALA A 98 -13.26 -1.14 13.16
CA ALA A 98 -13.10 -2.22 12.20
C ALA A 98 -12.88 -1.59 10.81
N PRO A 99 -11.82 -1.99 10.08
CA PRO A 99 -11.58 -1.43 8.76
C PRO A 99 -12.78 -1.75 7.87
N GLU A 100 -13.28 -0.73 7.16
CA GLU A 100 -14.35 -0.92 6.22
C GLU A 100 -13.82 -1.64 4.97
N ARG A 101 -14.60 -2.58 4.44
CA ARG A 101 -14.24 -3.32 3.23
C ARG A 101 -14.27 -2.40 2.02
N VAL A 102 -13.19 -2.44 1.24
CA VAL A 102 -13.05 -1.68 0.00
C VAL A 102 -13.32 -2.60 -1.17
N TYR A 103 -14.18 -2.16 -2.08
CA TYR A 103 -14.51 -2.85 -3.33
C TYR A 103 -13.91 -2.10 -4.51
N ALA A 104 -13.44 -2.83 -5.53
CA ALA A 104 -12.94 -2.25 -6.77
C ALA A 104 -13.22 -3.17 -7.95
N LEU A 105 -13.46 -2.56 -9.11
CA LEU A 105 -13.53 -3.26 -10.39
C LEU A 105 -12.09 -3.55 -10.85
N VAL A 106 -11.73 -4.83 -10.94
CA VAL A 106 -10.40 -5.27 -11.35
C VAL A 106 -10.46 -5.98 -12.69
N ASN A 107 -9.39 -5.80 -13.47
CA ASN A 107 -9.10 -6.67 -14.60
C ASN A 107 -8.44 -7.95 -14.08
N THR A 108 -8.98 -9.11 -14.47
CA THR A 108 -8.50 -10.43 -14.07
C THR A 108 -7.40 -10.97 -14.99
N THR A 109 -7.19 -10.34 -16.15
CA THR A 109 -6.03 -10.63 -17.00
C THR A 109 -4.73 -10.13 -16.36
N SER A 110 -3.61 -10.76 -16.69
CA SER A 110 -2.31 -10.54 -16.03
C SER A 110 -1.57 -9.27 -16.47
N ASP A 111 -2.28 -8.25 -16.97
CA ASP A 111 -1.69 -7.06 -17.57
C ASP A 111 -2.18 -5.74 -16.96
N ALA A 112 -2.29 -5.68 -15.64
CA ALA A 112 -2.70 -4.47 -14.93
C ALA A 112 -1.70 -3.31 -15.07
N LEU A 113 -0.42 -3.59 -15.40
CA LEU A 113 0.53 -2.54 -15.76
C LEU A 113 0.14 -1.84 -17.07
N THR A 114 -0.52 -2.53 -18.01
CA THR A 114 -1.06 -1.91 -19.23
C THR A 114 -2.22 -0.96 -18.96
N GLN A 115 -2.99 -1.15 -17.88
CA GLN A 115 -4.01 -0.16 -17.49
C GLN A 115 -3.37 1.15 -16.98
N LEU A 116 -2.23 1.06 -16.30
CA LEU A 116 -1.39 2.24 -16.08
C LEU A 116 -0.85 2.78 -17.40
N ALA A 117 -0.49 1.91 -18.35
CA ALA A 117 0.05 2.30 -19.65
C ALA A 117 -0.92 3.05 -20.56
N THR A 118 -2.24 2.90 -20.39
CA THR A 118 -3.21 3.71 -21.12
C THR A 118 -3.30 5.15 -20.62
N THR A 119 -2.83 5.40 -19.39
CA THR A 119 -3.02 6.69 -18.70
C THR A 119 -1.72 7.46 -18.53
N TYR A 120 -0.59 6.75 -18.49
CA TYR A 120 0.73 7.30 -18.23
C TYR A 120 1.68 7.09 -19.41
N SER A 121 2.67 7.97 -19.53
CA SER A 121 3.76 7.84 -20.50
C SER A 121 4.68 6.66 -20.16
N ALA A 122 5.48 6.21 -21.14
CA ALA A 122 6.43 5.12 -20.96
C ALA A 122 7.44 5.38 -19.82
N ASP A 123 7.89 6.63 -19.65
CA ASP A 123 8.84 7.01 -18.60
C ASP A 123 8.21 6.97 -17.20
N GLU A 124 6.94 7.37 -17.10
CA GLU A 124 6.13 7.31 -15.89
C GLU A 124 5.87 5.87 -15.47
N ILE A 125 5.48 5.00 -16.40
CA ILE A 125 5.30 3.56 -16.13
C ILE A 125 6.62 2.94 -15.66
N ALA A 126 7.74 3.27 -16.31
CA ALA A 126 9.06 2.79 -15.91
C ALA A 126 9.45 3.28 -14.51
N PHE A 127 9.04 4.49 -14.11
CA PHE A 127 9.22 4.98 -12.74
C PHE A 127 8.37 4.20 -11.72
N VAL A 128 7.08 3.95 -12.02
CA VAL A 128 6.22 3.14 -11.15
C VAL A 128 6.78 1.72 -11.00
N LYS A 129 7.23 1.11 -12.09
CA LYS A 129 7.85 -0.22 -12.06
C LYS A 129 9.09 -0.22 -11.15
N ARG A 130 9.96 0.79 -11.24
CA ARG A 130 11.13 0.92 -10.34
C ARG A 130 10.72 1.05 -8.87
N ILE A 131 9.64 1.78 -8.57
CA ILE A 131 9.10 1.85 -7.20
C ILE A 131 8.63 0.48 -6.73
N LEU A 132 7.88 -0.25 -7.55
CA LEU A 132 7.38 -1.60 -7.23
C LEU A 132 8.54 -2.59 -7.06
N ASP A 133 9.55 -2.54 -7.94
CA ASP A 133 10.77 -3.34 -7.84
C ASP A 133 11.50 -3.03 -6.53
N ALA A 134 11.62 -1.76 -6.16
CA ALA A 134 12.22 -1.38 -4.88
C ALA A 134 11.40 -1.92 -3.68
N MET A 135 10.07 -1.84 -3.71
CA MET A 135 9.22 -2.35 -2.63
C MET A 135 9.29 -3.88 -2.50
N PHE A 136 9.13 -4.62 -3.61
CA PHE A 136 8.89 -6.06 -3.61
C PHE A 136 10.11 -6.92 -3.94
N ASP A 137 11.17 -6.35 -4.49
CA ASP A 137 12.47 -7.00 -4.69
C ASP A 137 13.48 -6.49 -3.64
N THR A 138 13.79 -5.19 -3.65
CA THR A 138 14.89 -4.62 -2.83
C THR A 138 14.57 -4.59 -1.33
N TYR A 139 13.37 -4.13 -0.96
CA TYR A 139 12.95 -3.96 0.44
C TYR A 139 12.07 -5.11 0.97
N ASN A 140 12.01 -6.23 0.23
CA ASN A 140 11.31 -7.44 0.65
C ASN A 140 12.28 -8.63 0.64
N THR A 141 13.10 -8.69 1.69
CA THR A 141 14.13 -9.72 1.84
C THR A 141 13.71 -10.77 2.87
N ARG A 142 14.38 -11.93 2.87
CA ARG A 142 14.19 -12.97 3.90
C ARG A 142 14.42 -12.44 5.33
N ARG A 143 15.17 -11.35 5.53
CA ARG A 143 15.46 -10.76 6.85
C ARG A 143 14.44 -9.69 7.23
N GLN A 144 13.90 -8.98 6.24
CA GLN A 144 13.09 -7.79 6.43
C GLN A 144 12.05 -7.73 5.30
N GLU A 145 10.79 -8.00 5.63
CA GLU A 145 9.64 -7.99 4.72
C GLU A 145 8.96 -6.60 4.80
N ALA A 146 9.66 -5.53 4.37
CA ALA A 146 9.17 -4.17 4.56
C ALA A 146 8.12 -3.77 3.53
N MET A 147 8.31 -4.06 2.23
CA MET A 147 7.33 -3.79 1.16
C MET A 147 6.77 -2.35 1.13
N VAL A 148 7.60 -1.41 1.56
CA VAL A 148 7.31 0.02 1.62
C VAL A 148 8.56 0.79 1.24
N ILE A 149 8.39 2.05 0.82
CA ILE A 149 9.49 2.92 0.41
C ILE A 149 9.30 4.32 0.99
N SER A 150 10.38 4.94 1.48
CA SER A 150 10.30 6.33 1.95
C SER A 150 10.18 7.30 0.78
N SER A 151 9.74 8.53 1.06
CA SER A 151 9.64 9.56 0.02
C SER A 151 10.99 9.87 -0.63
N MET A 152 12.06 9.92 0.17
CA MET A 152 13.41 10.14 -0.35
C MET A 152 13.88 9.00 -1.25
N GLN A 153 13.65 7.75 -0.84
CA GLN A 153 14.00 6.57 -1.63
C GLN A 153 13.22 6.54 -2.95
N ALA A 154 11.92 6.86 -2.93
CA ALA A 154 11.10 6.91 -4.13
C ALA A 154 11.61 7.96 -5.14
N LEU A 155 11.98 9.17 -4.67
CA LEU A 155 12.51 10.21 -5.55
C LEU A 155 13.89 9.86 -6.14
N GLN A 156 14.74 9.17 -5.39
CA GLN A 156 16.03 8.69 -5.91
C GLN A 156 15.87 7.72 -7.09
N LEU A 157 14.72 7.05 -7.21
CA LEU A 157 14.40 6.16 -8.32
C LEU A 157 13.90 6.89 -9.57
N ALA A 158 13.84 8.23 -9.59
CA ALA A 158 13.38 8.99 -10.76
C ALA A 158 14.28 8.78 -11.99
N LYS A 159 15.60 8.64 -11.78
CA LYS A 159 16.58 8.37 -12.84
C LYS A 159 16.81 6.88 -13.01
N ALA A 160 16.87 6.40 -14.25
CA ALA A 160 17.13 4.99 -14.50
C ALA A 160 18.57 4.66 -14.11
N GLY A 161 18.78 3.55 -13.40
CA GLY A 161 20.12 3.10 -13.06
C GLY A 161 20.82 2.51 -14.28
N ALA A 162 22.16 2.52 -14.30
CA ALA A 162 22.94 1.87 -15.37
C ALA A 162 22.63 0.36 -15.53
N GLY A 163 22.09 -0.28 -14.48
CA GLY A 163 21.68 -1.69 -14.49
C GLY A 163 20.26 -1.95 -15.01
N ASP A 164 19.39 -0.95 -15.10
CA ASP A 164 18.00 -1.12 -15.59
C ASP A 164 17.95 -1.39 -17.10
N ALA A 165 18.95 -0.92 -17.85
CA ALA A 165 19.06 -1.15 -19.30
C ALA A 165 19.23 -2.64 -19.66
N ASN A 166 19.77 -3.45 -18.74
CA ASN A 166 20.06 -4.88 -18.97
C ASN A 166 18.99 -5.84 -18.41
N ARG A 167 18.02 -5.36 -17.63
CA ARG A 167 16.98 -6.21 -17.00
C ARG A 167 15.71 -6.31 -17.86
N ARG A 168 15.84 -6.17 -19.19
CA ARG A 168 14.78 -6.47 -20.16
C ARG A 168 14.49 -7.97 -20.15
N GLU A 169 13.48 -8.30 -19.35
CA GLU A 169 12.63 -9.50 -19.27
C GLU A 169 12.88 -10.61 -20.32
N SER A 170 13.35 -11.76 -19.84
CA SER A 170 13.00 -13.06 -20.45
C SER A 170 11.64 -13.47 -19.88
N GLY A 171 10.56 -13.21 -20.61
CA GLY A 171 9.25 -13.80 -20.28
C GLY A 171 8.05 -12.86 -20.35
N THR A 172 7.73 -12.32 -21.52
CA THR A 172 6.39 -12.37 -22.13
C THR A 172 6.45 -11.68 -23.49
N GLN A 173 6.10 -12.43 -24.53
CA GLN A 173 5.98 -11.93 -25.88
C GLN A 173 4.70 -11.10 -26.00
N GLN A 174 4.82 -9.78 -26.07
CA GLN A 174 4.10 -9.02 -27.08
C GLN A 174 4.89 -7.76 -27.45
N GLN A 175 5.42 -7.82 -28.66
CA GLN A 175 6.11 -6.73 -29.33
C GLN A 175 5.14 -5.57 -29.57
N GLN A 176 5.43 -4.42 -28.96
CA GLN A 176 5.43 -3.18 -29.73
C GLN A 176 6.83 -2.58 -29.66
N ALA A 177 7.55 -2.80 -30.75
CA ALA A 177 8.81 -2.17 -31.02
C ALA A 177 8.58 -0.66 -31.22
N THR A 178 9.15 0.14 -30.33
CA THR A 178 9.63 1.48 -30.68
C THR A 178 11.12 1.58 -30.39
N GLN A 179 11.81 2.05 -31.43
CA GLN A 179 13.25 2.12 -31.61
C GLN A 179 13.92 3.04 -30.57
N GLY A 180 15.24 2.90 -30.47
CA GLY A 180 16.15 3.55 -29.50
C GLY A 180 15.71 4.87 -28.90
N GLY A 181 15.71 4.94 -27.57
CA GLY A 181 15.37 6.15 -26.81
C GLY A 181 16.10 6.14 -25.48
N ALA A 182 16.52 7.32 -25.04
CA ALA A 182 17.26 7.57 -23.81
C ALA A 182 16.66 6.86 -22.58
N ALA A 183 17.51 6.59 -21.59
CA ALA A 183 17.14 6.01 -20.30
C ALA A 183 15.83 6.61 -19.75
N GLN A 184 14.76 5.83 -19.74
CA GLN A 184 13.41 6.23 -19.30
C GLN A 184 13.46 6.80 -17.88
N SER A 185 13.54 8.12 -17.77
CA SER A 185 13.88 8.83 -16.55
C SER A 185 12.99 10.05 -16.41
N LEU A 186 12.57 10.32 -15.17
CA LEU A 186 11.85 11.53 -14.82
C LEU A 186 12.80 12.52 -14.15
N THR A 187 12.51 13.81 -14.29
CA THR A 187 13.06 14.82 -13.37
C THR A 187 12.50 14.61 -11.97
N MET A 188 13.17 15.14 -10.95
CA MET A 188 12.68 15.03 -9.56
C MET A 188 11.28 15.63 -9.40
N THR A 189 11.01 16.78 -10.02
CA THR A 189 9.70 17.43 -9.97
C THR A 189 8.60 16.62 -10.67
N GLN A 190 8.91 15.97 -11.80
CA GLN A 190 7.99 15.05 -12.46
C GLN A 190 7.70 13.82 -11.58
N ALA A 191 8.73 13.25 -10.95
CA ALA A 191 8.57 12.13 -10.03
C ALA A 191 7.70 12.50 -8.81
N GLU A 192 7.90 13.68 -8.21
CA GLU A 192 7.05 14.18 -7.13
C GLU A 192 5.59 14.36 -7.56
N THR A 193 5.38 14.93 -8.75
CA THR A 193 4.04 15.13 -9.32
C THR A 193 3.35 13.79 -9.54
N MET A 194 4.08 12.83 -10.12
CA MET A 194 3.56 11.50 -10.36
C MET A 194 3.20 10.78 -9.05
N LEU A 195 4.05 10.85 -8.02
CA LEU A 195 3.74 10.29 -6.71
C LEU A 195 2.47 10.88 -6.09
N LYS A 196 2.22 12.18 -6.26
CA LYS A 196 0.98 12.83 -5.81
C LYS A 196 -0.24 12.30 -6.56
N GLN A 197 -0.15 12.21 -7.88
CA GLN A 197 -1.23 11.66 -8.71
C GLN A 197 -1.56 10.21 -8.34
N LEU A 198 -0.55 9.38 -8.08
CA LEU A 198 -0.76 7.99 -7.67
C LEU A 198 -1.40 7.87 -6.28
N LEU A 199 -1.17 8.84 -5.37
CA LEU A 199 -1.91 8.92 -4.11
C LEU A 199 -3.37 9.34 -4.34
N GLU A 200 -3.60 10.38 -5.14
CA GLU A 200 -4.94 10.92 -5.42
C GLU A 200 -5.84 9.91 -6.14
N GLN A 201 -5.27 9.14 -7.06
CA GLN A 201 -5.96 8.05 -7.76
C GLN A 201 -6.06 6.78 -6.90
N GLY A 202 -5.49 6.78 -5.70
CA GLY A 202 -5.57 5.67 -4.77
C GLY A 202 -4.80 4.43 -5.23
N TRP A 203 -3.69 4.55 -5.95
CA TRP A 203 -2.76 3.45 -6.22
C TRP A 203 -1.84 3.17 -5.03
N PHE A 204 -1.37 4.25 -4.41
CA PHE A 204 -0.54 4.22 -3.22
C PHE A 204 -1.25 4.92 -2.05
N GLU A 205 -0.82 4.58 -0.85
CA GLU A 205 -1.10 5.33 0.38
C GLU A 205 0.21 5.78 1.00
N LYS A 206 0.16 6.89 1.74
CA LYS A 206 1.30 7.38 2.51
C LYS A 206 1.02 7.30 3.99
N SER A 207 1.89 6.63 4.73
CA SER A 207 1.81 6.57 6.18
C SER A 207 2.20 7.90 6.83
N ARG A 208 1.84 8.07 8.11
CA ARG A 208 2.25 9.25 8.91
C ARG A 208 3.76 9.39 9.03
N LYS A 209 4.52 8.29 8.92
CA LYS A 209 5.99 8.29 8.95
C LYS A 209 6.61 8.57 7.57
N GLY A 210 5.80 8.83 6.54
CA GLY A 210 6.26 9.22 5.22
C GLY A 210 6.62 8.07 4.27
N TYR A 211 6.18 6.84 4.59
CA TYR A 211 6.36 5.67 3.74
C TYR A 211 5.18 5.50 2.79
N TYR A 212 5.49 5.23 1.53
CA TYR A 212 4.54 4.80 0.52
C TYR A 212 4.36 3.27 0.58
N ARG A 213 3.12 2.83 0.38
CA ARG A 213 2.72 1.42 0.26
C ARG A 213 1.57 1.30 -0.73
N LEU A 214 1.37 0.14 -1.34
CA LEU A 214 0.19 -0.09 -2.18
C LEU A 214 -1.10 0.08 -1.36
N SER A 215 -2.08 0.76 -1.94
CA SER A 215 -3.42 0.90 -1.40
C SER A 215 -4.21 -0.42 -1.55
N PRO A 216 -5.41 -0.53 -0.95
CA PRO A 216 -6.36 -1.61 -1.24
C PRO A 216 -6.61 -1.81 -2.74
N ARG A 217 -6.83 -0.71 -3.49
CA ARG A 217 -7.02 -0.73 -4.95
C ARG A 217 -5.83 -1.34 -5.67
N GLY A 218 -4.62 -0.81 -5.39
CA GLY A 218 -3.40 -1.27 -6.04
C GLY A 218 -3.09 -2.74 -5.75
N LEU A 219 -3.40 -3.22 -4.54
CA LEU A 219 -3.26 -4.64 -4.19
C LEU A 219 -4.26 -5.55 -4.92
N MET A 220 -5.49 -5.06 -5.18
CA MET A 220 -6.50 -5.82 -5.90
C MET A 220 -6.22 -5.86 -7.40
N GLU A 221 -5.95 -4.70 -8.02
CA GLU A 221 -5.69 -4.59 -9.46
C GLU A 221 -4.36 -5.23 -9.85
N LEU A 222 -3.27 -4.98 -9.11
CA LEU A 222 -1.95 -5.53 -9.43
C LEU A 222 -1.74 -6.95 -8.91
N ARG A 223 -2.75 -7.60 -8.31
CA ARG A 223 -2.60 -8.91 -7.65
C ARG A 223 -1.92 -9.94 -8.56
N GLY A 224 -2.45 -10.13 -9.76
CA GLY A 224 -1.95 -11.11 -10.72
C GLY A 224 -0.54 -10.78 -11.17
N TRP A 225 -0.33 -9.52 -11.55
CA TRP A 225 0.96 -9.01 -12.01
C TRP A 225 2.06 -9.12 -10.94
N LEU A 226 1.80 -8.71 -9.69
CA LEU A 226 2.76 -8.81 -8.58
C LEU A 226 3.24 -10.25 -8.37
N VAL A 227 2.31 -11.21 -8.41
CA VAL A 227 2.62 -12.62 -8.25
C VAL A 227 3.46 -13.12 -9.42
N ALA A 228 3.05 -12.81 -10.66
CA ALA A 228 3.80 -13.23 -11.85
C ALA A 228 5.20 -12.61 -11.92
N ALA A 229 5.34 -11.33 -11.55
CA ALA A 229 6.59 -10.59 -11.67
C ALA A 229 7.63 -10.90 -10.58
N TYR A 230 7.18 -11.28 -9.37
CA TYR A 230 8.07 -11.41 -8.21
C TYR A 230 8.10 -12.80 -7.57
N ASN A 231 7.26 -13.75 -8.02
CA ASN A 231 7.33 -15.14 -7.58
C ASN A 231 7.80 -16.03 -8.74
N ASP A 232 9.07 -16.41 -8.70
CA ASP A 232 9.68 -17.36 -9.63
C ASP A 232 9.81 -18.76 -9.02
N GLU A 233 10.32 -19.71 -9.80
CA GLU A 233 10.64 -21.06 -9.35
C GLU A 233 11.63 -21.02 -8.16
N GLY A 234 11.11 -21.32 -6.97
CA GLY A 234 11.88 -21.43 -5.73
C GLY A 234 11.95 -20.16 -4.86
N ILE A 235 11.56 -18.99 -5.37
CA ILE A 235 11.56 -17.74 -4.58
C ILE A 235 10.15 -17.13 -4.56
N ARG A 236 9.49 -17.17 -3.40
CA ARG A 236 8.18 -16.54 -3.18
C ARG A 236 8.33 -15.24 -2.39
N LYS A 237 8.45 -14.11 -3.10
CA LYS A 237 8.54 -12.78 -2.49
C LYS A 237 7.17 -12.28 -2.04
N ILE A 238 6.15 -12.44 -2.89
CA ILE A 238 4.76 -12.10 -2.59
C ILE A 238 4.14 -13.24 -1.79
N LYS A 239 3.69 -12.92 -0.58
CA LYS A 239 3.13 -13.88 0.38
C LYS A 239 1.67 -13.52 0.68
N PHE A 240 0.95 -14.50 1.21
CA PHE A 240 -0.48 -14.38 1.49
C PHE A 240 -0.76 -14.58 2.97
N CYS A 241 -1.80 -13.91 3.45
CA CYS A 241 -2.33 -14.15 4.78
C CYS A 241 -2.95 -15.55 4.86
N ALA A 242 -2.61 -16.32 5.89
CA ALA A 242 -3.11 -17.68 6.08
C ALA A 242 -4.61 -17.75 6.42
N ALA A 243 -5.22 -16.62 6.82
CA ALA A 243 -6.64 -16.53 7.14
C ALA A 243 -7.50 -16.12 5.94
N CYS A 244 -7.25 -14.94 5.34
CA CYS A 244 -8.07 -14.42 4.23
C CYS A 244 -7.54 -14.76 2.84
N ARG A 245 -6.30 -15.26 2.70
CA ARG A 245 -5.63 -15.58 1.41
C ARG A 245 -5.32 -14.37 0.50
N ASP A 246 -5.51 -13.15 0.99
CA ASP A 246 -5.07 -11.94 0.31
C ASP A 246 -3.55 -11.69 0.46
N ILE A 247 -2.98 -10.89 -0.44
CA ILE A 247 -1.58 -10.47 -0.34
C ILE A 247 -1.39 -9.77 1.00
N ILE A 248 -0.31 -10.08 1.71
CA ILE A 248 0.05 -9.38 2.94
C ILE A 248 1.22 -8.43 2.71
N THR A 249 0.97 -7.14 2.92
CA THR A 249 1.96 -6.07 2.94
C THR A 249 2.09 -5.42 4.32
N ALA A 250 1.15 -5.63 5.23
CA ALA A 250 1.26 -5.25 6.64
C ALA A 250 0.64 -6.29 7.59
N GLY A 251 1.34 -6.62 8.67
CA GLY A 251 0.86 -7.56 9.69
C GLY A 251 1.99 -8.22 10.47
N GLN A 252 1.85 -9.51 10.76
CA GLN A 252 2.84 -10.31 11.47
C GLN A 252 3.19 -11.61 10.73
N ARG A 253 4.40 -12.12 10.98
CA ARG A 253 4.93 -13.37 10.43
C ARG A 253 5.34 -14.34 11.52
N CYS A 254 5.47 -15.61 11.14
CA CYS A 254 6.07 -16.64 11.99
C CYS A 254 7.51 -16.26 12.40
N GLY A 255 7.95 -16.76 13.56
CA GLY A 255 9.32 -16.60 14.04
C GLY A 255 10.32 -17.30 13.12
N ASP A 256 9.96 -18.48 12.63
CA ASP A 256 10.68 -19.16 11.57
C ASP A 256 10.54 -18.40 10.25
N ARG A 257 11.69 -18.13 9.63
CA ARG A 257 11.83 -17.34 8.41
C ARG A 257 11.52 -18.14 7.16
N ASP A 258 11.58 -19.47 7.24
CA ASP A 258 11.29 -20.38 6.13
C ASP A 258 9.84 -20.87 6.15
N CYS A 259 9.20 -20.83 7.31
CA CYS A 259 7.76 -20.96 7.42
C CYS A 259 7.06 -19.87 6.59
N THR A 260 5.93 -20.19 5.96
CA THR A 260 5.09 -19.25 5.16
C THR A 260 3.96 -18.61 5.95
N GLY A 261 3.84 -18.91 7.24
CA GLY A 261 2.79 -18.35 8.10
C GLY A 261 2.90 -16.84 8.23
N ARG A 262 1.89 -16.12 7.71
CA ARG A 262 1.66 -14.68 7.89
C ARG A 262 0.19 -14.42 8.16
N LEU A 263 -0.10 -13.39 8.96
CA LEU A 263 -1.46 -12.96 9.28
C LEU A 263 -1.52 -11.44 9.31
N HIS A 264 -2.54 -10.85 8.67
CA HIS A 264 -2.85 -9.43 8.85
C HIS A 264 -3.28 -9.16 10.29
N ASP A 265 -3.12 -7.92 10.75
CA ASP A 265 -3.51 -7.54 12.12
C ASP A 265 -4.98 -7.79 12.42
N HIS A 266 -5.87 -7.40 11.50
CA HIS A 266 -7.31 -7.62 11.64
C HIS A 266 -7.69 -9.12 11.56
N CYS A 267 -6.89 -9.94 10.86
CA CYS A 267 -7.10 -11.38 10.74
C CYS A 267 -6.71 -12.12 12.03
N MET A 268 -5.60 -11.72 12.68
CA MET A 268 -5.05 -12.44 13.85
C MET A 268 -6.07 -12.62 14.97
N ARG A 269 -6.75 -11.53 15.38
CA ARG A 269 -7.69 -11.56 16.52
C ARG A 269 -8.78 -12.62 16.33
N ASN A 270 -9.42 -12.63 15.17
CA ASN A 270 -10.49 -13.59 14.91
C ASN A 270 -9.92 -15.00 14.71
N PHE A 271 -8.78 -15.12 14.04
CA PHE A 271 -8.13 -16.39 13.74
C PHE A 271 -7.73 -17.15 15.02
N PHE A 272 -6.98 -16.52 15.93
CA PHE A 272 -6.53 -17.17 17.18
C PHE A 272 -7.68 -17.43 18.15
N ARG A 273 -8.70 -16.56 18.18
CA ARG A 273 -9.93 -16.80 18.94
C ARG A 273 -10.66 -18.06 18.44
N MET A 274 -10.78 -18.23 17.12
CA MET A 274 -11.39 -19.41 16.51
C MET A 274 -10.57 -20.68 16.75
N GLN A 275 -9.24 -20.61 16.66
CA GLN A 275 -8.36 -21.76 16.88
C GLN A 275 -8.12 -22.10 18.36
N LYS A 276 -8.54 -21.22 19.30
CA LYS A 276 -8.25 -21.34 20.74
C LYS A 276 -6.77 -21.56 21.05
N SER A 277 -5.88 -21.11 20.17
CA SER A 277 -4.43 -21.22 20.33
C SER A 277 -3.72 -20.11 19.56
N GLU A 278 -2.64 -19.59 20.13
CA GLU A 278 -1.75 -18.62 19.49
C GLU A 278 -0.57 -19.35 18.83
N SER A 279 -0.92 -20.26 17.90
CA SER A 279 0.05 -21.06 17.17
C SER A 279 0.09 -20.66 15.71
N CYS A 280 1.25 -20.80 15.08
CA CYS A 280 1.41 -20.56 13.66
C CYS A 280 0.48 -21.47 12.86
N PRO A 281 -0.32 -20.94 11.91
CA PRO A 281 -1.25 -21.75 11.13
C PRO A 281 -0.56 -22.85 10.30
N VAL A 282 0.71 -22.64 9.94
CA VAL A 282 1.49 -23.50 9.05
C VAL A 282 2.35 -24.49 9.84
N CYS A 283 3.34 -24.02 10.60
CA CYS A 283 4.29 -24.90 11.31
C CYS A 283 3.88 -25.27 12.75
N LYS A 284 2.77 -24.72 13.26
CA LYS A 284 2.24 -24.94 14.62
C LYS A 284 3.13 -24.49 15.77
N SER A 285 4.29 -23.88 15.51
CA SER A 285 5.12 -23.25 16.54
C SER A 285 4.38 -22.07 17.20
N ALA A 286 4.76 -21.72 18.44
CA ALA A 286 4.21 -20.57 19.14
C ALA A 286 4.34 -19.29 18.31
N TRP A 287 3.28 -18.49 18.26
CA TRP A 287 3.30 -17.23 17.51
C TRP A 287 4.17 -16.20 18.24
N PRO A 288 5.14 -15.55 17.56
CA PRO A 288 6.13 -14.74 18.24
C PRO A 288 5.60 -13.39 18.76
N GLY A 289 4.56 -12.82 18.12
CA GLY A 289 3.98 -11.53 18.51
C GLY A 289 4.83 -10.28 18.20
N ASP A 290 6.12 -10.45 17.87
CA ASP A 290 7.10 -9.37 17.69
C ASP A 290 7.75 -9.33 16.29
N ARG A 291 7.36 -10.24 15.39
CA ARG A 291 7.90 -10.31 14.02
C ARG A 291 6.89 -9.74 13.03
N PHE A 292 7.22 -8.58 12.48
CA PHE A 292 6.31 -7.81 11.65
C PHE A 292 6.58 -7.95 10.15
N VAL A 293 5.53 -7.64 9.38
CA VAL A 293 5.52 -7.44 7.93
C VAL A 293 5.06 -6.00 7.67
N GLY A 294 5.64 -5.33 6.69
CA GLY A 294 5.30 -3.94 6.35
C GLY A 294 6.24 -2.92 6.98
N GLU A 295 5.75 -1.69 7.16
CA GLU A 295 6.53 -0.58 7.74
C GLU A 295 7.10 -0.92 9.12
N ARG A 296 6.34 -1.60 9.99
CA ARG A 296 6.83 -2.06 11.30
C ARG A 296 8.05 -2.97 11.23
N ALA A 297 8.26 -3.68 10.12
CA ALA A 297 9.45 -4.51 9.93
C ALA A 297 10.74 -3.68 9.83
N ILE A 298 10.65 -2.39 9.47
CA ILE A 298 11.78 -1.46 9.45
C ILE A 298 12.11 -1.03 10.89
N THR A 299 11.11 -0.53 11.61
CA THR A 299 11.31 0.13 12.91
C THR A 299 11.62 -0.84 14.05
N MET A 300 11.09 -2.06 14.01
CA MET A 300 11.27 -3.09 15.03
C MET A 300 12.32 -4.15 14.64
N SER A 301 13.21 -3.80 13.70
CA SER A 301 14.33 -4.66 13.32
C SER A 301 15.18 -5.00 14.56
N ASP A 302 15.42 -6.30 14.75
CA ASP A 302 16.24 -6.94 15.78
C ASP A 302 17.28 -6.00 16.46
N PRO A 303 17.24 -5.81 17.80
CA PRO A 303 18.22 -5.01 18.51
C PRO A 303 19.67 -5.41 18.21
N ALA A 304 19.91 -6.68 17.89
CA ALA A 304 21.20 -7.19 17.44
C ALA A 304 21.63 -6.61 16.07
N ALA A 305 20.70 -6.42 15.14
CA ALA A 305 20.95 -5.80 13.84
C ALA A 305 21.18 -4.28 13.96
N GLN A 306 20.48 -3.59 14.88
CA GLN A 306 20.77 -2.19 15.20
C GLN A 306 22.15 -2.03 15.86
N ARG A 307 22.53 -2.92 16.78
CA ARG A 307 23.88 -2.93 17.38
C ARG A 307 24.98 -3.25 16.37
N ALA A 308 24.74 -4.18 15.44
CA ALA A 308 25.66 -4.49 14.34
C ALA A 308 25.84 -3.32 13.36
N ARG A 309 24.77 -2.59 13.03
CA ARG A 309 24.85 -1.37 12.19
C ARG A 309 25.58 -0.23 12.91
N ARG A 310 25.32 -0.03 14.21
CA ARG A 310 26.04 0.98 15.02
C ARG A 310 27.52 0.66 15.18
N SER A 311 27.88 -0.61 15.37
CA SER A 311 29.29 -1.03 15.45
C SER A 311 30.02 -0.92 14.10
N ALA A 312 29.37 -1.25 12.99
CA ALA A 312 29.94 -1.05 11.65
C ALA A 312 30.15 0.43 11.30
N ALA A 313 29.21 1.31 11.69
CA ALA A 313 29.34 2.75 11.51
C ALA A 313 30.46 3.36 12.39
N ASN A 314 30.62 2.87 13.63
CA ASN A 314 31.73 3.28 14.50
C ASN A 314 33.09 2.78 14.01
N ALA A 315 33.16 1.58 13.40
CA ALA A 315 34.40 1.06 12.83
C ALA A 315 34.87 1.88 11.61
N GLN A 316 33.94 2.36 10.78
CA GLN A 316 34.27 3.26 9.66
C GLN A 316 34.71 4.66 10.10
N GLN A 317 34.27 5.13 11.28
CA GLN A 317 34.79 6.37 11.89
C GLN A 317 36.17 6.19 12.54
N ALA A 318 36.53 4.98 12.98
CA ALA A 318 37.84 4.70 13.57
C ALA A 318 38.97 4.52 12.53
N GLU A 319 38.64 4.20 11.28
CA GLU A 319 39.60 4.10 10.17
C GLU A 319 39.84 5.43 9.43
N ALA A 320 39.03 6.46 9.69
CA ALA A 320 39.31 7.82 9.25
C ALA A 320 40.30 8.47 10.23
N GLY A 321 41.60 8.45 9.89
CA GLY A 321 42.65 9.12 10.66
C GLY A 321 42.40 10.63 10.86
N PRO A 322 43.14 11.28 11.79
CA PRO A 322 42.76 12.59 12.31
C PRO A 322 42.91 13.68 11.24
N SER A 323 41.79 14.21 10.74
CA SER A 323 41.78 15.47 10.00
C SER A 323 41.92 16.64 10.97
N THR A 324 42.95 17.43 10.71
CA THR A 324 43.33 18.70 11.36
C THR A 324 42.14 19.60 11.70
N GLN A 325 41.99 19.93 12.99
CA GLN A 325 41.12 21.01 13.46
C GLN A 325 41.59 22.35 12.90
N PHE A 326 40.71 23.02 12.17
CA PHE A 326 40.86 24.42 11.79
C PHE A 326 40.13 25.26 12.84
N THR A 327 40.87 25.92 13.73
CA THR A 327 40.35 26.91 14.68
C THR A 327 40.17 28.25 13.97
N LEU A 328 38.96 28.80 14.01
CA LEU A 328 38.67 30.18 13.59
C LEU A 328 39.12 31.16 14.68
N PRO A 329 39.66 32.36 14.36
CA PRO A 329 40.06 33.34 15.37
C PRO A 329 38.84 34.07 15.95
N GLU A 330 38.89 34.32 17.25
CA GLU A 330 37.97 35.19 17.99
C GLU A 330 38.10 36.65 17.51
N MET A 331 36.96 37.32 17.31
CA MET A 331 36.90 38.76 17.09
C MET A 331 36.58 39.44 18.42
N ASP A 332 37.55 40.17 18.95
CA ASP A 332 37.40 41.08 20.08
C ASP A 332 36.46 42.23 19.71
N VAL A 333 35.43 42.46 20.53
CA VAL A 333 34.59 43.64 20.48
C VAL A 333 34.79 44.38 21.79
N GLU A 334 35.54 45.48 21.74
CA GLU A 334 35.78 46.37 22.89
C GLU A 334 34.54 47.26 23.10
N ASP A 335 33.99 47.22 24.31
CA ASP A 335 32.95 48.12 24.82
C ASP A 335 33.57 49.49 25.16
N GLU A 336 33.11 50.56 24.51
CA GLU A 336 33.27 51.94 24.98
C GLU A 336 31.95 52.47 25.56
N VAL A 337 32.04 52.94 26.80
CA VAL A 337 30.96 53.52 27.61
C VAL A 337 31.18 55.03 27.69
N ASP A 338 30.16 55.83 27.36
CA ASP A 338 29.98 57.23 27.77
C ASP A 338 28.46 57.52 27.66
N GLY A 339 27.68 57.90 28.67
CA GLY A 339 27.88 58.94 29.68
C GLY A 339 26.87 60.07 29.38
N GLY A 340 25.76 60.17 30.11
CA GLY A 340 24.72 61.16 29.81
C GLY A 340 23.50 61.15 30.73
N GLU A 341 23.73 61.69 31.93
CA GLU A 341 22.89 62.36 32.95
C GLU A 341 21.35 62.39 32.87
N GLU A 342 20.76 62.23 34.06
CA GLU A 342 19.38 62.48 34.46
C GLU A 342 19.02 63.98 34.43
N GLU A 343 17.74 64.32 34.14
CA GLU A 343 17.06 65.33 34.94
C GLU A 343 15.52 65.18 34.91
N ALA A 344 14.94 65.44 36.08
CA ALA A 344 13.54 65.32 36.43
C ALA A 344 12.69 66.49 35.93
N GLY A 345 11.38 66.26 35.81
CA GLY A 345 10.40 67.34 35.59
C GLY A 345 8.98 66.85 35.82
N SER A 346 8.52 66.97 37.06
CA SER A 346 7.13 66.88 37.49
C SER A 346 6.32 68.10 37.05
N ASP A 347 5.14 67.86 36.45
CA ASP A 347 3.85 68.44 36.88
C ASP A 347 2.68 67.64 36.26
#